data_AF-A0A7V9I4N3-F1
#
_entry.id   AF-A0A7V9I4N3-F1
#
_cell.length_a   1.000
_cell.length_b   1.000
_cell.length_c   1.000
_cell.angle_alpha   90.00
_cell.angle_beta   90.00
_cell.angle_gamma   90.00
#
_symmetry.space_group_name_H-M   'P 1'
#
loop_
_entity.id
_entity.type
_entity.pdbx_description
1 polymer ?
#
loop_
_entity_poly.entity_id
_entity_poly.type
_entity_poly.pdbx_seq_one_letter_code
_entity_poly.pdbx_strand_id
1 'polypeptide(L)'
;MSEGLWSSRSAAYRTAVEQMEGADLDLLVEWAKPGPGVEILDVATGGGHVARRLREAGAIVTTLDPAPGMRPDVVARAEDIPFADASFDVVVTRIAPHHFADV
;
A
#
# COMPACT_ATOMS: atom_id res chain seq x y z
N MET A 1 -10.82 -10.91 8.89
CA MET A 1 -9.71 -11.14 9.85
C MET A 1 -9.48 -9.87 10.67
N SER A 2 -9.17 -9.95 11.96
CA SER A 2 -9.15 -8.76 12.85
C SER A 2 -7.87 -7.94 12.75
N GLU A 3 -8.00 -6.61 12.91
CA GLU A 3 -6.92 -5.62 12.88
C GLU A 3 -5.78 -5.95 13.88
N GLY A 4 -6.13 -6.54 15.02
CA GLY A 4 -5.17 -6.97 16.04
C GLY A 4 -4.21 -8.07 15.58
N LEU A 5 -4.64 -8.97 14.68
CA LEU A 5 -3.77 -10.04 14.16
C LEU A 5 -2.66 -9.45 13.27
N TRP A 6 -2.99 -8.50 12.40
CA TRP A 6 -2.04 -7.84 11.53
C TRP A 6 -1.05 -6.96 12.29
N SER A 7 -1.54 -6.21 13.29
CA SER A 7 -0.66 -5.41 14.15
C SER A 7 0.32 -6.27 14.95
N SER A 8 -0.10 -7.46 15.40
CA SER A 8 0.77 -8.38 16.14
C SER A 8 1.87 -9.02 15.27
N ARG A 9 1.69 -9.05 13.94
CA ARG A 9 2.62 -9.67 12.98
C ARG A 9 3.40 -8.67 12.14
N SER A 10 3.23 -7.36 12.36
CA SER A 10 3.81 -6.31 11.51
C SER A 10 5.33 -6.35 11.42
N ALA A 11 6.02 -6.86 12.45
CA ALA A 11 7.46 -7.05 12.42
C ALA A 11 7.89 -8.08 11.36
N ALA A 12 7.14 -9.16 11.18
CA ALA A 12 7.45 -10.21 10.20
C ALA A 12 7.24 -9.72 8.77
N TYR A 13 6.19 -8.92 8.51
CA TYR A 13 5.90 -8.38 7.19
C TYR A 13 6.86 -7.26 6.76
N ARG A 14 7.29 -6.39 7.68
CA ARG A 14 8.27 -5.33 7.37
C ARG A 14 9.65 -5.87 6.96
N THR A 15 9.98 -7.10 7.35
CA THR A 15 11.28 -7.74 7.09
C THR A 15 11.19 -8.90 6.11
N ALA A 16 10.01 -9.23 5.58
CA ALA A 16 9.83 -10.35 4.67
C ALA A 16 10.43 -10.02 3.29
N VAL A 17 11.64 -10.53 3.04
CA VAL A 17 12.39 -10.36 1.79
C VAL A 17 11.57 -10.77 0.56
N GLU A 18 10.72 -11.79 0.67
CA GLU A 18 9.83 -12.25 -0.40
C GLU A 18 8.81 -11.20 -0.85
N GLN A 19 8.52 -10.19 -0.02
CA GLN A 19 7.65 -9.08 -0.39
C GLN A 19 8.41 -7.83 -0.87
N MET A 20 9.73 -7.79 -0.66
CA MET A 20 10.58 -6.64 -0.99
C MET A 20 10.96 -6.58 -2.47
N GLU A 21 10.89 -7.70 -3.18
CA GLU A 21 11.33 -7.88 -4.56
C GLU A 21 10.33 -8.77 -5.33
N GLY A 22 10.44 -8.82 -6.66
CA GLY A 22 9.60 -9.68 -7.51
C GLY A 22 9.18 -8.99 -8.80
N ALA A 23 9.00 -9.80 -9.86
CA ALA A 23 8.58 -9.30 -11.17
C ALA A 23 7.20 -8.61 -11.13
N ASP A 24 6.33 -9.00 -10.20
CA ASP A 24 5.04 -8.38 -9.99
C ASP A 24 5.15 -6.97 -9.38
N LEU A 25 6.13 -6.74 -8.50
CA LEU A 25 6.42 -5.39 -7.99
C LEU A 25 6.96 -4.49 -9.09
N ASP A 26 7.87 -5.00 -9.92
CA ASP A 26 8.43 -4.22 -11.04
C ASP A 26 7.35 -3.85 -12.06
N LEU A 27 6.47 -4.80 -12.42
CA LEU A 27 5.32 -4.54 -13.29
C LEU A 27 4.35 -3.51 -12.70
N LEU A 28 4.06 -3.60 -11.40
CA LEU A 28 3.20 -2.63 -10.71
C LEU A 28 3.78 -1.23 -10.81
N VAL A 29 5.07 -1.08 -10.53
CA VAL A 29 5.77 0.22 -10.62
C VAL A 29 5.77 0.75 -12.05
N GLU A 30 5.98 -0.11 -13.05
CA GLU A 30 5.89 0.26 -14.47
C GLU A 30 4.49 0.78 -14.83
N TRP A 31 3.44 0.06 -14.44
CA TRP A 31 2.05 0.41 -14.77
C TRP A 31 1.57 1.65 -14.03
N ALA A 32 2.03 1.87 -12.81
CA ALA A 32 1.72 3.06 -12.03
C ALA A 32 2.29 4.34 -12.65
N LYS A 33 3.27 4.23 -13.57
CA LYS A 33 3.93 5.36 -14.24
C LYS A 33 4.29 6.50 -13.26
N PRO A 34 4.97 6.20 -12.14
CA PRO A 34 5.30 7.20 -11.14
C PRO A 34 6.20 8.28 -11.73
N GLY A 35 6.12 9.48 -11.16
CA GLY A 35 6.99 10.58 -11.51
C GLY A 35 6.65 11.82 -10.70
N PRO A 36 7.44 12.90 -10.89
CA PRO A 36 7.21 14.15 -10.17
C PRO A 36 5.78 14.66 -10.34
N GLY A 37 5.11 14.91 -9.21
CA GLY A 37 3.75 15.44 -9.18
C GLY A 37 2.63 14.41 -9.38
N VAL A 38 2.94 13.12 -9.54
CA VAL A 38 1.93 12.05 -9.56
C VAL A 38 1.55 11.70 -8.12
N GLU A 39 0.27 11.84 -7.78
CA GLU A 39 -0.31 11.50 -6.47
C GLU A 39 -0.83 10.05 -6.48
N ILE A 40 -0.31 9.21 -5.59
CA ILE A 40 -0.65 7.78 -5.51
C ILE A 40 -1.16 7.39 -4.13
N LEU A 41 -2.24 6.62 -4.09
CA LEU A 41 -2.72 5.92 -2.89
C LEU A 41 -2.29 4.46 -2.91
N ASP A 42 -1.51 4.03 -1.92
CA ASP A 42 -1.13 2.63 -1.70
C ASP A 42 -2.05 2.00 -0.64
N VAL A 43 -3.02 1.21 -1.09
CA VAL A 43 -4.07 0.59 -0.26
C VAL A 43 -3.63 -0.76 0.26
N ALA A 44 -3.77 -0.94 1.58
CA ALA A 44 -3.23 -2.08 2.33
C ALA A 44 -1.70 -2.17 2.18
N THR A 45 -1.02 -1.06 2.51
CA THR A 45 0.42 -0.87 2.25
C THR A 45 1.32 -1.91 2.96
N GLY A 46 0.84 -2.55 4.04
CA GLY A 46 1.61 -3.50 4.82
C GLY A 46 2.99 -2.96 5.22
N GLY A 47 4.06 -3.64 4.83
CA GLY A 47 5.43 -3.21 5.11
C GLY A 47 5.91 -1.97 4.34
N GLY A 48 5.11 -1.42 3.43
CA GLY A 48 5.43 -0.21 2.66
C GLY A 48 6.38 -0.42 1.48
N HIS A 49 6.55 -1.65 1.00
CA HIS A 49 7.50 -1.96 -0.08
C HIS A 49 7.10 -1.35 -1.44
N VAL A 50 5.81 -1.36 -1.76
CA VAL A 50 5.27 -0.69 -2.96
C VAL A 50 5.46 0.82 -2.85
N ALA A 51 4.97 1.43 -1.77
CA ALA A 51 5.14 2.86 -1.53
C ALA A 51 6.60 3.32 -1.58
N ARG A 52 7.54 2.52 -1.07
CA ARG A 52 8.98 2.84 -1.17
C ARG A 52 9.44 2.96 -2.61
N ARG A 53 9.17 1.96 -3.45
CA ARG A 53 9.60 1.96 -4.87
C ARG A 53 8.98 3.11 -5.66
N LEU A 54 7.71 3.42 -5.40
CA LEU A 54 7.01 4.53 -6.05
C LEU A 54 7.57 5.90 -5.63
N ARG A 55 7.88 6.08 -4.34
CA ARG A 55 8.56 7.28 -3.82
C ARG A 55 9.98 7.43 -4.39
N GLU A 56 10.74 6.33 -4.48
CA GLU A 56 12.08 6.31 -5.12
C GLU A 56 12.00 6.71 -6.60
N ALA A 57 10.89 6.42 -7.28
CA ALA A 57 10.63 6.83 -8.67
C ALA A 57 10.06 8.26 -8.81
N GLY A 58 9.87 8.99 -7.71
CA GLY A 58 9.53 10.42 -7.71
C GLY A 58 8.05 10.75 -7.53
N ALA A 59 7.18 9.76 -7.27
CA ALA A 59 5.77 10.00 -6.96
C ALA A 59 5.55 10.49 -5.52
N ILE A 60 4.43 11.18 -5.31
CA ILE A 60 3.92 11.52 -3.98
C ILE A 60 2.98 10.39 -3.58
N VAL A 61 3.31 9.68 -2.49
CA VAL A 61 2.58 8.47 -2.11
C VAL A 61 2.00 8.65 -0.72
N THR A 62 0.69 8.45 -0.61
CA THR A 62 -0.05 8.29 0.64
C THR A 62 -0.32 6.81 0.88
N THR A 63 0.00 6.31 2.07
CA THR A 63 -0.21 4.90 2.43
C THR A 63 -1.42 4.73 3.34
N LEU A 64 -2.20 3.68 3.08
CA LEU A 64 -3.40 3.34 3.84
C LEU A 64 -3.33 1.88 4.28
N ASP A 65 -3.55 1.62 5.57
CA ASP A 65 -3.64 0.25 6.10
C ASP A 65 -4.48 0.21 7.39
N PRO A 66 -5.35 -0.80 7.59
CA PRO A 66 -6.15 -0.90 8.81
C PRO A 66 -5.33 -1.31 10.04
N ALA A 67 -4.08 -1.76 9.88
CA ALA A 67 -3.22 -2.18 10.98
C ALA A 67 -2.23 -1.06 11.38
N PRO A 68 -2.41 -0.38 12.53
CA PRO A 68 -1.52 0.69 12.97
C PRO A 68 -0.05 0.25 13.12
N GLY A 69 0.18 -1.04 13.42
CA GLY A 69 1.51 -1.63 13.53
C GLY A 69 2.33 -1.59 12.23
N MET A 70 1.69 -1.39 11.08
CA MET A 70 2.32 -1.19 9.78
C MET A 70 2.86 0.23 9.60
N ARG A 71 2.38 1.18 10.42
CA ARG A 71 2.73 2.61 10.37
C ARG A 71 2.36 3.27 9.03
N PRO A 72 1.11 3.11 8.53
CA PRO A 72 0.66 3.84 7.36
C PRO A 72 0.51 5.33 7.67
N ASP A 73 0.39 6.14 6.63
CA ASP A 73 0.04 7.56 6.74
C ASP A 73 -1.41 7.73 7.23
N VAL A 74 -2.30 6.81 6.80
CA VAL A 74 -3.71 6.76 7.18
C VAL A 74 -4.11 5.37 7.67
N VAL A 75 -4.70 5.30 8.86
CA VAL A 75 -5.29 4.07 9.39
C VAL A 75 -6.76 4.00 8.99
N ALA A 76 -7.05 3.19 7.98
CA ALA A 76 -8.40 2.97 7.47
C ALA A 76 -8.47 1.64 6.72
N ARG A 77 -9.69 1.12 6.54
CA ARG A 77 -9.93 -0.04 5.69
C ARG A 77 -10.09 0.38 4.23
N ALA A 78 -9.87 -0.57 3.31
CA ALA A 78 -10.10 -0.34 1.89
C ALA A 78 -11.57 -0.02 1.57
N GLU A 79 -12.51 -0.47 2.41
CA GLU A 79 -13.94 -0.19 2.26
C GLU A 79 -14.34 1.22 2.74
N ASP A 80 -13.49 1.89 3.53
CA ASP A 80 -13.77 3.17 4.20
C ASP A 80 -12.67 4.20 3.92
N ILE A 81 -12.32 4.38 2.64
CA ILE A 81 -11.24 5.29 2.23
C ILE A 81 -11.65 6.76 2.52
N PRO A 82 -10.92 7.49 3.38
CA PRO A 82 -11.34 8.80 3.89
C PRO A 82 -10.86 9.97 3.01
N PHE A 83 -10.94 9.81 1.69
CA PHE A 83 -10.52 10.83 0.73
C PHE A 83 -11.68 11.21 -0.18
N ALA A 84 -11.68 12.46 -0.67
CA ALA A 84 -12.66 12.90 -1.65
C ALA A 84 -12.40 12.21 -3.00
N ASP A 85 -13.44 12.14 -3.83
CA ASP A 85 -13.32 11.68 -5.21
C ASP A 85 -12.20 12.44 -5.95
N ALA A 86 -11.47 11.72 -6.81
CA ALA A 86 -10.38 12.26 -7.62
C ALA A 86 -9.23 12.92 -6.81
N SER A 87 -8.97 12.45 -5.59
CA SER A 87 -7.82 12.91 -4.78
C SER A 87 -6.46 12.35 -5.23
N PHE A 88 -6.45 11.28 -6.04
CA PHE A 88 -5.22 10.60 -6.49
C PHE A 88 -5.28 10.32 -7.99
N ASP A 89 -4.13 10.36 -8.64
CA ASP A 89 -3.98 9.99 -10.05
C ASP A 89 -3.98 8.47 -10.24
N VAL A 90 -3.42 7.74 -9.26
CA VAL A 90 -3.28 6.28 -9.29
C VAL A 90 -3.62 5.69 -7.92
N VAL A 91 -4.31 4.56 -7.92
CA VAL A 91 -4.52 3.73 -6.73
C VAL A 91 -3.88 2.36 -6.98
N VAL A 92 -3.04 1.91 -6.05
CA VAL A 92 -2.37 0.61 -6.11
C VAL A 92 -2.72 -0.24 -4.90
N THR A 93 -2.67 -1.55 -5.09
CA THR A 93 -2.71 -2.54 -4.01
C THR A 93 -2.00 -3.79 -4.49
N ARG A 94 -1.23 -4.46 -3.61
CA ARG A 94 -0.43 -5.63 -3.98
C ARG A 94 -0.54 -6.71 -2.91
N ILE A 95 -0.87 -7.94 -3.34
CA ILE A 95 -0.93 -9.13 -2.48
C ILE A 95 -1.87 -8.94 -1.26
N ALA A 96 -2.86 -8.04 -1.38
CA ALA A 96 -3.84 -7.72 -0.34
C ALA A 96 -5.32 -7.89 -0.73
N PRO A 97 -5.75 -7.78 -2.01
CA PRO A 97 -7.18 -7.78 -2.34
C PRO A 97 -8.00 -8.98 -1.82
N HIS A 98 -7.37 -10.14 -1.68
CA HIS A 98 -7.99 -11.34 -1.12
C HIS A 98 -8.33 -11.25 0.39
N HIS A 99 -8.10 -10.10 1.03
CA HIS A 99 -8.49 -9.80 2.41
C HIS A 99 -9.64 -8.81 2.52
N PHE A 100 -10.08 -8.23 1.40
CA PHE A 100 -11.17 -7.25 1.37
C PHE A 100 -12.50 -7.99 1.50
N ALA A 101 -13.50 -7.33 2.09
CA ALA A 101 -14.76 -7.99 2.45
C ALA A 101 -15.63 -8.39 1.26
N ASP A 102 -15.43 -7.76 0.09
CA ASP A 102 -16.30 -7.87 -1.09
C ASP A 102 -15.48 -7.81 -2.40
N VAL A 103 -14.59 -8.77 -2.61
CA VAL A 103 -13.76 -8.92 -3.83
C VAL A 103 -13.78 -10.35 -4.33
#